data_AF-W8SUB4-F1
#
_entry.id   AF-W8SUB4-F1
#
_cell.length_a   1.000
_cell.length_b   1.000
_cell.length_c   1.000
_cell.angle_alpha   90.00
_cell.angle_beta   90.00
_cell.angle_gamma   90.00
#
_symmetry.space_group_name_H-M   'P 1'
#
loop_
_entity.id
_entity.type
_entity.pdbx_description
1 polymer ?
#
loop_
_entity_poly.entity_id
_entity_poly.type
_entity_poly.pdbx_seq_one_letter_code
_entity_poly.pdbx_strand_id
1 'polypeptide(L)'
;MEDVIYQGYGEVDSVEAGGPPAGAGCGGYVVGETVKLLKELNAFYEYDVILFDVLGDVVCGGFAAPLNYADYCLIVTDNGFDALFAANRIVASVREKSKTHPLRLAGLIGNRTAKRDLIDKYVEVCPMPVLEVLPLIEDIRVSRVKGKTVFEMAEFESSLTYICDFYLNIADQLLAHPEGVIPVELEDRKLFTLLSTYYLSGTSQSTTDQIFTNEKITSSSELDFLMV
;
A
#
# COMPACT_ATOMS: atom_id res chain seq x y z
N MET A 1 24.56 17.34 7.26
CA MET A 1 23.30 17.15 6.53
C MET A 1 23.53 17.16 5.02
N GLU A 2 24.33 18.10 4.51
CA GLU A 2 24.61 18.26 3.07
C GLU A 2 25.19 17.02 2.33
N ASP A 3 25.89 16.11 3.02
CA ASP A 3 26.48 14.92 2.36
C ASP A 3 25.51 13.72 2.20
N VAL A 4 24.28 13.82 2.73
CA VAL A 4 23.31 12.69 2.79
C VAL A 4 21.95 13.06 2.18
N ILE A 5 21.61 14.35 2.17
CA ILE A 5 20.36 14.88 1.62
C ILE A 5 20.60 15.31 0.17
N TYR A 6 19.74 14.85 -0.73
CA TYR A 6 19.75 15.23 -2.13
C TYR A 6 18.46 15.93 -2.51
N GLN A 7 18.56 17.14 -3.04
CA GLN A 7 17.41 17.90 -3.49
C GLN A 7 16.97 17.44 -4.89
N GLY A 8 15.68 17.06 -5.02
CA GLY A 8 15.05 16.55 -6.23
C GLY A 8 14.08 17.53 -6.89
N TYR A 9 13.10 16.98 -7.63
CA TYR A 9 12.04 17.74 -8.27
C TYR A 9 11.18 18.48 -7.23
N GLY A 10 10.77 19.71 -7.53
CA GLY A 10 9.91 20.51 -6.66
C GLY A 10 10.54 20.86 -5.30
N GLU A 11 11.87 20.94 -5.24
CA GLU A 11 12.63 21.20 -4.00
C GLU A 11 12.42 20.13 -2.91
N VAL A 12 12.04 18.91 -3.31
CA VAL A 12 11.88 17.79 -2.39
C VAL A 12 13.25 17.21 -2.02
N ASP A 13 13.60 17.29 -0.75
CA ASP A 13 14.80 16.67 -0.21
C ASP A 13 14.61 15.17 0.03
N SER A 14 15.58 14.38 -0.41
CA SER A 14 15.55 12.91 -0.36
C SER A 14 16.74 12.34 0.39
N VAL A 15 16.50 11.28 1.16
CA VAL A 15 17.53 10.51 1.88
C VAL A 15 17.28 9.03 1.67
N GLU A 16 18.31 8.31 1.28
CA GLU A 16 18.29 6.85 1.14
C GLU A 16 19.00 6.19 2.31
N ALA A 17 18.31 5.32 3.06
CA ALA A 17 18.94 4.56 4.14
C ALA A 17 20.02 3.59 3.65
N GLY A 18 19.90 3.15 2.39
CA GLY A 18 20.68 2.06 1.84
C GLY A 18 20.36 0.73 2.53
N GLY A 19 21.25 -0.24 2.39
CA GLY A 19 21.08 -1.54 3.01
C GLY A 19 22.21 -2.49 2.64
N PRO A 20 22.34 -3.61 3.37
CA PRO A 20 23.32 -4.63 3.01
C PRO A 20 22.89 -5.37 1.73
N PRO A 21 23.82 -6.07 1.06
CA PRO A 21 23.49 -6.91 -0.09
C PRO A 21 22.44 -7.98 0.24
N ALA A 22 21.64 -8.38 -0.76
CA ALA A 22 20.63 -9.42 -0.59
C ALA A 22 21.22 -10.72 -0.03
N GLY A 23 20.62 -11.24 1.04
CA GLY A 23 21.09 -12.45 1.73
C GLY A 23 22.22 -12.22 2.74
N ALA A 24 22.66 -10.97 2.96
CA ALA A 24 23.68 -10.62 3.94
C ALA A 24 23.22 -9.48 4.87
N GLY A 25 23.69 -9.47 6.11
CA GLY A 25 23.42 -8.40 7.08
C GLY A 25 21.96 -8.31 7.56
N CYS A 26 21.57 -7.14 8.06
CA CYS A 26 20.23 -6.86 8.57
C CYS A 26 19.73 -5.50 8.08
N GLY A 27 18.88 -5.49 7.04
CA GLY A 27 18.31 -4.25 6.49
C GLY A 27 17.48 -3.46 7.52
N GLY A 28 16.73 -4.16 8.37
CA GLY A 28 15.95 -3.50 9.43
C GLY A 28 16.82 -2.75 10.44
N TYR A 29 18.02 -3.25 10.75
CA TYR A 29 18.96 -2.52 11.62
C TYR A 29 19.43 -1.22 10.97
N VAL A 30 19.78 -1.26 9.68
CA VAL A 30 20.19 -0.07 8.91
C VAL A 30 19.08 0.98 8.90
N VAL A 31 17.85 0.58 8.58
CA VAL A 31 16.69 1.49 8.60
C VAL A 31 16.48 2.11 9.98
N GLY A 32 16.56 1.31 11.04
CA GLY A 32 16.42 1.79 12.42
C GLY A 32 17.48 2.83 12.80
N GLU A 33 18.74 2.59 12.45
CA GLU A 33 19.83 3.53 12.70
C GLU A 33 19.71 4.80 11.84
N THR A 34 19.28 4.69 10.57
CA THR A 34 19.03 5.87 9.72
C THR A 34 17.96 6.77 10.32
N VAL A 35 16.83 6.21 10.75
CA VAL A 35 15.74 6.98 11.38
C VAL A 35 16.22 7.65 12.67
N LYS A 36 17.03 6.95 13.46
CA LYS A 36 17.61 7.50 14.69
C LYS A 36 18.59 8.65 14.40
N LEU A 37 19.45 8.50 13.39
CA LEU A 37 20.36 9.56 12.94
C LEU A 37 19.58 10.80 12.48
N LEU A 38 18.54 10.63 11.65
CA LEU A 38 17.69 11.74 11.20
C LEU A 38 17.05 12.49 12.37
N LYS A 39 16.61 11.76 13.40
CA LYS A 39 16.11 12.36 14.64
C LYS A 39 17.20 13.14 15.39
N GLU A 40 18.38 12.59 15.54
CA GLU A 40 19.51 13.24 16.24
C GLU A 40 19.96 14.53 15.53
N LEU A 41 19.80 14.57 14.20
CA LEU A 41 20.06 15.74 13.37
C LEU A 41 18.91 16.77 13.40
N ASN A 42 17.84 16.55 14.18
CA ASN A 42 16.63 17.38 14.23
C ASN A 42 15.93 17.56 12.88
N ALA A 43 16.16 16.67 11.91
CA ALA A 43 15.56 16.76 10.57
C ALA A 43 14.02 16.79 10.64
N PHE A 44 13.42 16.14 11.65
CA PHE A 44 11.96 16.09 11.80
C PHE A 44 11.28 17.42 12.16
N TYR A 45 12.04 18.48 12.43
CA TYR A 45 11.52 19.82 12.71
C TYR A 45 11.80 20.83 11.60
N GLU A 46 12.52 20.43 10.54
CA GLU A 46 12.93 21.32 9.45
C GLU A 46 11.99 21.25 8.23
N TYR A 47 11.13 20.24 8.14
CA TYR A 47 10.24 20.00 7.01
C TYR A 47 8.77 20.09 7.43
N ASP A 48 7.93 20.60 6.52
CA ASP A 48 6.48 20.64 6.70
C ASP A 48 5.85 19.24 6.57
N VAL A 49 6.42 18.39 5.71
CA VAL A 49 5.94 17.03 5.44
C VAL A 49 7.14 16.09 5.32
N ILE A 50 7.05 14.93 5.97
CA ILE A 50 8.06 13.88 5.91
C ILE A 50 7.39 12.58 5.50
N LEU A 51 7.87 12.00 4.40
CA LEU A 51 7.37 10.74 3.87
C LEU A 51 8.41 9.65 4.10
N PHE A 52 8.01 8.61 4.82
CA PHE A 52 8.80 7.39 4.95
C PHE A 52 8.28 6.35 3.96
N ASP A 53 9.05 6.07 2.91
CA ASP A 53 8.79 4.92 2.04
C ASP A 53 9.41 3.66 2.68
N VAL A 54 8.56 2.71 3.06
CA VAL A 54 8.95 1.52 3.84
C VAL A 54 8.51 0.26 3.13
N LEU A 55 9.37 -0.76 3.14
CA LEU A 55 9.06 -2.06 2.56
C LEU A 55 7.81 -2.69 3.21
N GLY A 56 6.92 -3.24 2.38
CA GLY A 56 5.64 -3.83 2.81
C GLY A 56 5.79 -5.10 3.68
N ASP A 57 6.92 -5.78 3.61
CA ASP A 57 7.24 -6.92 4.46
C ASP A 57 7.89 -6.45 5.76
N VAL A 58 7.06 -5.92 6.68
CA VAL A 58 7.51 -5.54 8.02
C VAL A 58 7.74 -6.82 8.85
N VAL A 59 8.91 -7.42 8.66
CA VAL A 59 9.30 -8.70 9.28
C VAL A 59 10.05 -8.52 10.60
N CYS A 60 10.52 -7.30 10.91
CA CYS A 60 11.25 -7.00 12.13
C CYS A 60 11.00 -5.57 12.63
N GLY A 61 11.31 -5.31 13.90
CA GLY A 61 11.08 -4.00 14.54
C GLY A 61 11.85 -2.83 13.92
N GLY A 62 12.93 -3.12 13.17
CA GLY A 62 13.74 -2.09 12.50
C GLY A 62 13.00 -1.41 11.35
N PHE A 63 12.30 -2.17 10.51
CA PHE A 63 11.44 -1.61 9.45
C PHE A 63 10.23 -0.86 10.03
N ALA A 64 9.83 -1.16 11.26
CA ALA A 64 8.78 -0.43 11.98
C ALA A 64 9.30 0.80 12.73
N ALA A 65 10.59 1.16 12.62
CA ALA A 65 11.14 2.34 13.29
C ALA A 65 10.52 3.67 12.83
N PRO A 66 10.26 3.90 11.52
CA PRO A 66 9.59 5.11 11.04
C PRO A 66 8.20 5.34 11.68
N LEU A 67 7.47 4.25 11.96
CA LEU A 67 6.13 4.31 12.55
C LEU A 67 6.12 4.94 13.96
N ASN A 68 7.26 5.03 14.64
CA ASN A 68 7.34 5.71 15.94
C ASN A 68 7.31 7.25 15.80
N TYR A 69 7.56 7.78 14.60
CA TYR A 69 7.70 9.21 14.33
C TYR A 69 6.66 9.76 13.36
N ALA A 70 5.92 8.88 12.68
CA ALA A 70 4.87 9.28 11.76
C ALA A 70 3.55 9.55 12.48
N ASP A 71 2.85 10.61 12.06
CA ASP A 71 1.48 10.89 12.49
C ASP A 71 0.49 9.96 11.78
N TYR A 72 0.74 9.68 10.51
CA TYR A 72 -0.12 8.85 9.66
C TYR A 72 0.63 7.69 9.02
N CYS A 73 -0.04 6.55 8.92
CA CYS A 73 0.32 5.45 8.05
C CYS A 73 -0.66 5.40 6.87
N LEU A 74 -0.12 5.25 5.66
CA LEU A 74 -0.86 4.91 4.46
C LEU A 74 -0.48 3.51 4.02
N ILE A 75 -1.46 2.71 3.61
CA ILE A 75 -1.19 1.37 3.08
C ILE A 75 -1.60 1.32 1.62
N VAL A 76 -0.62 1.13 0.75
CA VAL A 76 -0.86 0.87 -0.67
C VAL A 76 -1.14 -0.61 -0.85
N THR A 77 -2.24 -0.95 -1.49
CA THR A 77 -2.66 -2.33 -1.76
C THR A 77 -3.27 -2.41 -3.16
N ASP A 78 -3.32 -3.59 -3.76
CA ASP A 78 -4.16 -3.83 -4.93
C ASP A 78 -5.47 -4.52 -4.51
N ASN A 79 -6.34 -4.82 -5.47
CA ASN A 79 -7.57 -5.56 -5.19
C ASN A 79 -7.36 -7.08 -5.24
N GLY A 80 -6.18 -7.54 -4.82
CA GLY A 80 -5.74 -8.93 -4.82
C GLY A 80 -5.70 -9.54 -3.43
N PHE A 81 -5.72 -10.87 -3.38
CA PHE A 81 -5.75 -11.63 -2.12
C PHE A 81 -4.49 -11.38 -1.27
N ASP A 82 -3.32 -11.55 -1.86
CA ASP A 82 -2.04 -11.45 -1.13
C ASP A 82 -1.75 -10.03 -0.64
N ALA A 83 -2.10 -9.01 -1.44
CA ALA A 83 -1.89 -7.62 -1.06
C ALA A 83 -2.76 -7.21 0.14
N LEU A 84 -3.99 -7.75 0.26
CA LEU A 84 -4.86 -7.53 1.42
C LEU A 84 -4.35 -8.26 2.66
N PHE A 85 -3.73 -9.44 2.50
CA PHE A 85 -3.04 -10.11 3.61
C PHE A 85 -1.83 -9.31 4.10
N ALA A 86 -1.03 -8.77 3.19
CA ALA A 86 0.07 -7.87 3.55
C ALA A 86 -0.45 -6.62 4.27
N ALA A 87 -1.50 -5.98 3.73
CA ALA A 87 -2.15 -4.83 4.35
C ALA A 87 -2.63 -5.13 5.78
N ASN A 88 -3.26 -6.30 6.00
CA ASN A 88 -3.73 -6.72 7.32
C ASN A 88 -2.59 -6.92 8.35
N ARG A 89 -1.41 -7.36 7.89
CA ARG A 89 -0.22 -7.46 8.76
C ARG A 89 0.36 -6.09 9.12
N ILE A 90 0.32 -5.13 8.18
CA ILE A 90 0.72 -3.75 8.47
C ILE A 90 -0.28 -3.11 9.45
N VAL A 91 -1.58 -3.36 9.29
CA VAL A 91 -2.62 -2.92 10.24
C VAL A 91 -2.31 -3.37 11.68
N ALA A 92 -1.89 -4.62 11.88
CA ALA A 92 -1.48 -5.12 13.20
C ALA A 92 -0.29 -4.31 13.76
N SER A 93 0.66 -3.95 12.91
CA SER A 93 1.84 -3.15 13.28
C SER A 93 1.44 -1.72 13.67
N VAL A 94 0.55 -1.09 12.90
CA VAL A 94 0.01 0.24 13.22
C VAL A 94 -0.71 0.21 14.56
N ARG A 95 -1.61 -0.76 14.77
CA ARG A 95 -2.35 -0.92 16.03
C ARG A 95 -1.43 -1.06 17.23
N GLU A 96 -0.36 -1.85 17.12
CA GLU A 96 0.61 -2.03 18.19
C GLU A 96 1.34 -0.72 18.51
N LYS A 97 1.76 0.03 17.48
CA LYS A 97 2.48 1.30 17.64
C LYS A 97 1.60 2.43 18.15
N SER A 98 0.33 2.49 17.75
CA SER A 98 -0.65 3.48 18.21
C SER A 98 -0.92 3.43 19.72
N LYS A 99 -0.54 2.35 20.42
CA LYS A 99 -0.64 2.26 21.89
C LYS A 99 0.29 3.23 22.61
N THR A 100 1.43 3.56 22.00
CA THR A 100 2.51 4.36 22.61
C THR A 100 2.90 5.58 21.80
N HIS A 101 2.48 5.68 20.54
CA HIS A 101 2.80 6.76 19.60
C HIS A 101 1.51 7.39 19.04
N PRO A 102 1.55 8.66 18.57
CA PRO A 102 0.39 9.33 18.01
C PRO A 102 -0.10 8.72 16.69
N LEU A 103 0.68 7.83 16.07
CA LEU A 103 0.39 7.14 14.82
C LEU A 103 -1.08 6.72 14.66
N ARG A 104 -1.68 7.09 13.53
CA ARG A 104 -2.99 6.62 13.06
C ARG A 104 -2.89 6.09 11.64
N LEU A 105 -3.80 5.20 11.26
CA LEU A 105 -3.96 4.83 9.86
C LEU A 105 -4.82 5.90 9.16
N ALA A 106 -4.27 6.56 8.14
CA ALA A 106 -5.03 7.51 7.32
C ALA A 106 -5.98 6.80 6.36
N GLY A 107 -5.52 5.70 5.75
CA GLY A 107 -6.37 4.88 4.89
C GLY A 107 -5.58 3.97 3.94
N LEU A 108 -6.35 3.30 3.08
CA LEU A 108 -5.85 2.47 1.99
C LEU A 108 -5.78 3.26 0.68
N ILE A 109 -4.78 2.97 -0.14
CA ILE A 109 -4.71 3.41 -1.54
C ILE A 109 -4.76 2.17 -2.41
N GLY A 110 -5.84 2.03 -3.19
CA GLY A 110 -6.00 0.94 -4.14
C GLY A 110 -5.19 1.22 -5.40
N ASN A 111 -4.01 0.62 -5.54
CA ASN A 111 -3.12 0.84 -6.68
C ASN A 111 -3.21 -0.31 -7.69
N ARG A 112 -2.99 0.00 -8.97
CA ARG A 112 -3.01 -0.94 -10.10
C ARG A 112 -4.31 -1.74 -10.21
N THR A 113 -5.44 -1.16 -9.81
CA THR A 113 -6.74 -1.83 -9.85
C THR A 113 -7.84 -0.89 -10.30
N ALA A 114 -8.71 -1.37 -11.19
CA ALA A 114 -9.92 -0.64 -11.60
C ALA A 114 -11.14 -1.00 -10.74
N LYS A 115 -11.08 -2.14 -10.02
CA LYS A 115 -12.13 -2.60 -9.11
C LYS A 115 -11.64 -2.47 -7.67
N ARG A 116 -12.58 -2.33 -6.74
CA ARG A 116 -12.30 -2.20 -5.30
C ARG A 116 -13.18 -3.12 -4.45
N ASP A 117 -13.73 -4.16 -5.05
CA ASP A 117 -14.73 -5.01 -4.41
C ASP A 117 -14.16 -5.89 -3.30
N LEU A 118 -12.93 -6.42 -3.46
CA LEU A 118 -12.24 -7.11 -2.37
C LEU A 118 -11.75 -6.13 -1.30
N ILE A 119 -11.29 -4.94 -1.71
CA ILE A 119 -10.94 -3.85 -0.78
C ILE A 119 -12.15 -3.47 0.07
N ASP A 120 -13.33 -3.27 -0.55
CA ASP A 120 -14.57 -2.93 0.13
C ASP A 120 -14.97 -4.03 1.14
N LYS A 121 -14.85 -5.30 0.76
CA LYS A 121 -15.10 -6.44 1.66
C LYS A 121 -14.14 -6.48 2.84
N TYR A 122 -12.88 -6.13 2.63
CA TYR A 122 -11.91 -6.02 3.71
C TYR A 122 -12.22 -4.85 4.63
N VAL A 123 -12.60 -3.70 4.09
CA VAL A 123 -12.95 -2.50 4.87
C VAL A 123 -14.25 -2.68 5.68
N GLU A 124 -15.19 -3.51 5.22
CA GLU A 124 -16.38 -3.87 5.99
C GLU A 124 -16.05 -4.51 7.35
N VAL A 125 -14.98 -5.29 7.41
CA VAL A 125 -14.56 -6.03 8.62
C VAL A 125 -13.43 -5.35 9.39
N CYS A 126 -12.62 -4.56 8.69
CA CYS A 126 -11.57 -3.72 9.26
C CYS A 126 -11.83 -2.27 8.81
N PRO A 127 -12.63 -1.49 9.54
CA PRO A 127 -13.05 -0.17 9.07
C PRO A 127 -11.89 0.82 8.97
N MET A 128 -11.67 1.36 7.77
CA MET A 128 -10.69 2.40 7.47
C MET A 128 -11.07 3.12 6.16
N PRO A 129 -10.64 4.38 5.96
CA PRO A 129 -10.88 5.08 4.70
C PRO A 129 -10.15 4.43 3.52
N VAL A 130 -10.75 4.50 2.33
CA VAL A 130 -10.07 4.26 1.05
C VAL A 130 -9.88 5.63 0.41
N LEU A 131 -8.63 6.10 0.37
CA LEU A 131 -8.30 7.48 -0.02
C LEU A 131 -8.39 7.68 -1.52
N GLU A 132 -7.92 6.70 -2.30
CA GLU A 132 -7.93 6.76 -3.76
C GLU A 132 -7.83 5.37 -4.37
N VAL A 133 -8.32 5.21 -5.60
CA VAL A 133 -8.19 3.98 -6.39
C VAL A 133 -7.64 4.32 -7.79
N LEU A 134 -6.40 3.91 -8.04
CA LEU A 134 -5.69 4.13 -9.29
C LEU A 134 -5.70 2.85 -10.13
N PRO A 135 -6.17 2.91 -11.39
CA PRO A 135 -6.07 1.79 -12.31
C PRO A 135 -4.61 1.51 -12.71
N LEU A 136 -4.37 0.42 -13.42
CA LEU A 136 -3.08 0.18 -14.05
C LEU A 136 -2.86 1.21 -15.17
N ILE A 137 -2.01 2.20 -14.91
CA ILE A 137 -1.65 3.25 -15.88
C ILE A 137 -0.22 3.04 -16.34
N GLU A 138 -0.02 2.84 -17.65
CA GLU A 138 1.30 2.56 -18.21
C GLU A 138 2.27 3.74 -18.11
N ASP A 139 1.77 4.97 -18.19
CA ASP A 139 2.62 6.17 -18.12
C ASP A 139 3.33 6.32 -16.76
N ILE A 140 2.75 5.81 -15.66
CA ILE A 140 3.42 5.73 -14.36
C ILE A 140 4.65 4.79 -14.44
N ARG A 141 4.55 3.70 -15.20
CA ARG A 141 5.69 2.79 -15.43
C ARG A 141 6.72 3.45 -16.31
N VAL A 142 6.31 4.16 -17.35
CA VAL A 142 7.19 4.91 -18.25
C VAL A 142 7.95 6.00 -17.49
N SER A 143 7.30 6.71 -16.56
CA SER A 143 7.95 7.76 -15.76
C SER A 143 9.11 7.22 -14.94
N ARG A 144 8.92 6.06 -14.28
CA ARG A 144 9.98 5.37 -13.53
C ARG A 144 11.17 4.98 -14.41
N VAL A 145 10.91 4.46 -15.62
CA VAL A 145 11.98 4.10 -16.57
C VAL A 145 12.76 5.34 -17.02
N LYS A 146 12.10 6.49 -17.13
CA LYS A 146 12.72 7.77 -17.45
C LYS A 146 13.43 8.44 -16.25
N GLY A 147 13.30 7.90 -15.04
CA GLY A 147 13.81 8.51 -13.82
C GLY A 147 13.13 9.84 -13.48
N LYS A 148 11.84 9.97 -13.81
CA LYS A 148 11.05 11.18 -13.59
C LYS A 148 9.75 10.88 -12.85
N THR A 149 9.27 11.86 -12.10
CA THR A 149 7.90 11.87 -11.60
C THR A 149 6.91 12.05 -12.76
N VAL A 150 5.64 11.69 -12.54
CA VAL A 150 4.59 11.94 -13.53
C VAL A 150 4.33 13.44 -13.69
N PHE A 151 4.50 14.23 -12.62
CA PHE A 151 4.40 15.69 -12.65
C PHE A 151 5.42 16.32 -13.61
N GLU A 152 6.69 15.93 -13.52
CA GLU A 152 7.72 16.37 -14.47
C GLU A 152 7.40 16.01 -15.92
N MET A 153 6.76 14.86 -16.16
CA MET A 153 6.33 14.50 -17.50
C MET A 153 5.13 15.33 -17.97
N ALA A 154 4.19 15.61 -17.07
CA ALA A 154 2.98 16.38 -17.35
C ALA A 154 3.25 17.85 -17.70
N GLU A 155 4.38 18.42 -17.27
CA GLU A 155 4.84 19.76 -17.69
C GLU A 155 5.02 19.87 -19.22
N PHE A 156 5.41 18.78 -19.87
CA PHE A 156 5.62 18.73 -21.33
C PHE A 156 4.48 18.04 -22.07
N GLU A 157 3.73 17.17 -21.38
CA GLU A 157 2.68 16.36 -21.95
C GLU A 157 1.39 16.48 -21.13
N SER A 158 0.53 17.43 -21.51
CA SER A 158 -0.70 17.74 -20.79
C SER A 158 -1.72 16.59 -20.76
N SER A 159 -1.57 15.57 -21.61
CA SER A 159 -2.37 14.34 -21.54
C SER A 159 -2.10 13.52 -20.27
N LEU A 160 -1.03 13.81 -19.52
CA LEU A 160 -0.69 13.10 -18.28
C LEU A 160 -1.25 13.79 -17.02
N THR A 161 -1.81 15.00 -17.14
CA THR A 161 -2.30 15.78 -15.99
C THR A 161 -3.38 15.03 -15.20
N TYR A 162 -4.24 14.25 -15.86
CA TYR A 162 -5.26 13.46 -15.15
C TYR A 162 -4.66 12.42 -14.18
N ILE A 163 -3.42 11.97 -14.42
CA ILE A 163 -2.72 11.04 -13.53
C ILE A 163 -2.26 11.77 -12.26
N CYS A 164 -1.80 13.02 -12.42
CA CYS A 164 -1.43 13.89 -11.31
C CYS A 164 -2.61 14.14 -10.36
N ASP A 165 -3.83 14.25 -10.88
CA ASP A 165 -5.04 14.48 -10.08
C ASP A 165 -5.26 13.38 -9.02
N PHE A 166 -4.96 12.11 -9.32
CA PHE A 166 -5.02 11.04 -8.31
C PHE A 166 -4.08 11.30 -7.13
N TYR A 167 -2.86 11.76 -7.39
CA TYR A 167 -1.89 12.07 -6.34
C TYR A 167 -2.27 13.34 -5.56
N LEU A 168 -2.76 14.36 -6.25
CA LEU A 168 -3.24 15.60 -5.64
C LEU A 168 -4.45 15.35 -4.73
N ASN A 169 -5.39 14.50 -5.13
CA ASN A 169 -6.52 14.10 -4.29
C ASN A 169 -6.08 13.43 -2.98
N ILE A 170 -5.05 12.59 -3.02
CA ILE A 170 -4.48 11.96 -1.82
C ILE A 170 -3.82 13.02 -0.95
N ALA A 171 -3.02 13.92 -1.56
CA ALA A 171 -2.34 14.99 -0.85
C ALA A 171 -3.33 15.93 -0.14
N ASP A 172 -4.39 16.36 -0.83
CA ASP A 172 -5.44 17.22 -0.28
C ASP A 172 -6.12 16.58 0.94
N GLN A 173 -6.42 15.28 0.87
CA GLN A 173 -7.01 14.55 2.00
C GLN A 173 -6.07 14.47 3.20
N LEU A 174 -4.76 14.32 2.99
CA LEU A 174 -3.77 14.29 4.07
C LEU A 174 -3.52 15.67 4.67
N LEU A 175 -3.42 16.70 3.83
CA LEU A 175 -3.23 18.10 4.24
C LEU A 175 -4.47 18.68 4.94
N ALA A 176 -5.63 18.05 4.78
CA ALA A 176 -6.81 18.33 5.59
C ALA A 176 -6.69 17.83 7.05
N HIS A 177 -5.58 17.17 7.42
CA HIS A 177 -5.31 16.64 8.77
C HIS A 177 -6.44 15.72 9.27
N PRO A 178 -6.67 14.57 8.61
CA PRO A 178 -7.75 13.67 8.98
C PRO A 178 -7.54 13.10 10.39
N GLU A 179 -8.60 12.77 11.13
CA GLU A 179 -8.42 12.17 12.47
C GLU A 179 -7.65 10.83 12.42
N GLY A 180 -7.76 10.11 11.31
CA GLY A 180 -7.23 8.76 11.13
C GLY A 180 -7.94 7.75 12.02
N VAL A 181 -7.58 6.47 11.89
CA VAL A 181 -8.18 5.37 12.66
C VAL A 181 -7.11 4.55 13.37
N ILE A 182 -7.51 3.89 14.47
CA ILE A 182 -6.72 2.81 15.06
C ILE A 182 -7.36 1.51 14.55
N PRO A 183 -6.83 0.90 13.49
CA PRO A 183 -7.45 -0.26 12.86
C PRO A 183 -7.27 -1.51 13.74
N VAL A 184 -8.12 -2.52 13.52
CA VAL A 184 -8.06 -3.81 14.22
C VAL A 184 -7.93 -4.91 13.18
N GLU A 185 -6.75 -5.54 13.14
CA GLU A 185 -6.45 -6.63 12.22
C GLU A 185 -7.38 -7.83 12.40
N LEU A 186 -7.56 -8.58 11.31
CA LEU A 186 -8.21 -9.87 11.34
C LEU A 186 -7.18 -10.98 11.57
N GLU A 187 -7.63 -12.07 12.20
CA GLU A 187 -6.87 -13.33 12.19
C GLU A 187 -6.78 -13.91 10.77
N ASP A 188 -5.63 -14.46 10.41
CA ASP A 188 -5.35 -15.01 9.07
C ASP A 188 -6.44 -15.96 8.56
N ARG A 189 -6.94 -16.86 9.43
CA ARG A 189 -7.99 -17.81 9.04
C ARG A 189 -9.32 -17.11 8.70
N LYS A 190 -9.66 -16.06 9.43
CA LYS A 190 -10.88 -15.27 9.20
C LYS A 190 -10.76 -14.49 7.90
N LEU A 191 -9.62 -13.82 7.69
CA LEU A 191 -9.33 -13.10 6.45
C LEU A 191 -9.34 -14.04 5.24
N PHE A 192 -8.70 -15.21 5.36
CA PHE A 192 -8.68 -16.22 4.30
C PHE A 192 -10.10 -16.64 3.93
N THR A 193 -10.92 -16.96 4.93
CA THR A 193 -12.31 -17.42 4.72
C THR A 193 -13.15 -16.32 4.09
N LEU A 194 -13.02 -15.07 4.53
CA LEU A 194 -13.74 -13.92 3.99
C LEU A 194 -13.46 -13.73 2.49
N LEU A 195 -12.18 -13.60 2.14
CA LEU A 195 -11.76 -13.30 0.79
C LEU A 195 -12.01 -14.48 -0.16
N SER A 196 -11.74 -15.71 0.27
CA SER A 196 -12.00 -16.92 -0.54
C SER A 196 -13.49 -17.15 -0.78
N THR A 197 -14.35 -16.96 0.23
CA THR A 197 -15.80 -17.10 0.07
C THR A 197 -16.32 -16.10 -0.96
N TYR A 198 -15.88 -14.84 -0.87
CA TYR A 198 -16.27 -13.82 -1.84
C TYR A 198 -15.80 -14.20 -3.25
N TYR A 199 -14.53 -14.59 -3.41
CA TYR A 199 -13.95 -14.95 -4.70
C TYR A 199 -14.69 -16.11 -5.37
N LEU A 200 -15.00 -17.17 -4.61
CA LEU A 200 -15.73 -18.36 -5.08
C LEU A 200 -17.21 -18.08 -5.34
N SER A 201 -17.83 -17.16 -4.57
CA SER A 201 -19.22 -16.76 -4.80
C SER A 201 -19.39 -15.89 -6.06
N GLY A 202 -18.41 -15.01 -6.34
CA GLY A 202 -18.40 -14.18 -7.55
C GLY A 202 -18.20 -14.97 -8.83
N THR A 203 -17.52 -16.14 -8.77
CA THR A 203 -17.40 -17.05 -9.92
C THR A 203 -18.66 -17.84 -10.20
N SER A 204 -19.52 -18.04 -9.19
CA SER A 204 -20.76 -18.82 -9.33
C SER A 204 -21.86 -18.05 -10.10
N GLN A 205 -21.81 -16.72 -10.14
CA GLN A 205 -22.73 -15.91 -10.94
C GLN A 205 -22.41 -15.92 -12.44
N SER A 206 -21.14 -16.07 -12.84
CA SER A 206 -20.78 -16.20 -14.27
C SER A 206 -21.15 -17.53 -14.91
N THR A 207 -21.37 -18.58 -14.10
CA THR A 207 -21.70 -19.92 -14.63
C THR A 207 -23.21 -20.11 -14.83
N THR A 208 -24.06 -19.35 -14.15
CA THR A 208 -25.52 -19.55 -14.23
C THR A 208 -26.09 -19.00 -15.55
N ASP A 209 -25.46 -17.99 -16.15
CA ASP A 209 -25.87 -17.45 -17.46
C ASP A 209 -25.43 -18.33 -18.65
N GLN A 210 -24.50 -19.29 -18.47
CA GLN A 210 -24.12 -20.25 -19.52
C GLN A 210 -24.81 -21.62 -19.39
N ILE A 211 -25.33 -21.97 -18.20
CA ILE A 211 -25.98 -23.27 -17.98
C ILE A 211 -27.36 -23.34 -18.66
N PHE A 212 -28.08 -22.22 -18.80
CA PHE A 212 -29.38 -22.21 -19.52
C PHE A 212 -29.27 -22.38 -21.04
N THR A 213 -28.06 -22.39 -21.61
CA THR A 213 -27.83 -22.68 -23.04
C THR A 213 -27.28 -24.07 -23.34
N ASN A 214 -26.83 -24.84 -22.34
CA ASN A 214 -26.09 -26.09 -22.58
C ASN A 214 -26.63 -27.31 -21.81
N GLU A 215 -27.90 -27.31 -21.36
CA GLU A 215 -28.59 -28.55 -20.94
C GLU A 215 -28.93 -29.45 -22.15
N LYS A 216 -27.90 -29.94 -22.81
CA LYS A 216 -27.86 -31.19 -23.57
C LYS A 216 -26.41 -31.46 -23.89
N ILE A 217 -25.77 -32.34 -23.10
CA ILE A 217 -24.83 -33.41 -23.52
C ILE A 217 -23.93 -33.80 -22.32
N THR A 218 -24.27 -34.96 -21.75
CA THR A 218 -23.43 -36.00 -21.08
C THR A 218 -22.55 -35.69 -19.86
N SER A 219 -22.99 -36.27 -18.74
CA SER A 219 -22.31 -37.18 -17.79
C SER A 219 -20.77 -37.25 -17.66
N SER A 220 -20.41 -37.33 -16.37
CA SER A 220 -19.41 -38.20 -15.70
C SER A 220 -17.99 -37.69 -15.38
N SER A 221 -17.67 -37.95 -14.10
CA SER A 221 -16.40 -38.25 -13.43
C SER A 221 -15.40 -37.15 -13.07
N GLU A 222 -15.33 -36.97 -11.75
CA GLU A 222 -14.13 -36.94 -10.89
C GLU A 222 -13.29 -35.67 -10.75
N LEU A 223 -13.21 -35.29 -9.47
CA LEU A 223 -12.19 -34.46 -8.85
C LEU A 223 -10.79 -34.91 -9.27
N ASP A 224 -9.92 -33.93 -9.55
CA ASP A 224 -8.60 -33.99 -8.91
C ASP A 224 -8.02 -32.59 -8.67
N PHE A 225 -7.70 -32.38 -7.40
CA PHE A 225 -6.89 -31.30 -6.87
C PHE A 225 -5.44 -31.55 -7.31
N LEU A 226 -4.73 -30.55 -7.84
CA LEU A 226 -3.34 -30.32 -7.45
C LEU A 226 -2.85 -28.92 -7.87
N MET A 227 -2.38 -28.17 -6.87
CA MET A 227 -1.51 -27.01 -7.01
C MET A 227 -0.12 -27.45 -7.48
N VAL A 228 0.46 -26.69 -8.41
CA VAL A 228 1.90 -26.41 -8.49
C VAL A 228 2.05 -24.92 -8.71
#